data_AF-A0A7C7FPX0-F1
#
_entry.id   AF-A0A7C7FPX0-F1
#
_cell.length_a   1.000
_cell.length_b   1.000
_cell.length_c   1.000
_cell.angle_alpha   90.00
_cell.angle_beta   90.00
_cell.angle_gamma   90.00
#
_symmetry.space_group_name_H-M   'P 1'
#
loop_
_entity.id
_entity.type
_entity.pdbx_description
1 polymer ?
#
loop_
_entity_poly.entity_id
_entity_poly.type
_entity_poly.pdbx_seq_one_letter_code
_entity_poly.pdbx_strand_id
1 'polypeptide(L)' 'AISATEAGHKNAYNILEGFEGDQDDQGHRGRLGGWRFSGLPWKQG' A
#
# COMPACT_ATOMS: atom_id res chain seq x y z
N ALA A 1 8.90 -7.10 1.24
CA ALA A 1 10.35 -6.81 1.26
C ALA A 1 11.21 -8.02 1.59
N ILE A 2 10.90 -8.84 2.61
CA ILE A 2 11.79 -9.89 3.17
C ILE A 2 12.41 -10.80 2.10
N SER A 3 11.60 -11.51 1.30
CA SER A 3 12.14 -12.41 0.26
C SER A 3 12.96 -11.70 -0.81
N ALA A 4 12.63 -10.44 -1.13
CA ALA A 4 13.42 -9.65 -2.08
C ALA A 4 14.77 -9.23 -1.47
N THR A 5 14.80 -8.86 -0.19
CA THR A 5 16.03 -8.59 0.55
C THR A 5 16.91 -9.84 0.60
N GLU A 6 16.34 -11.00 0.90
CA GLU A 6 17.04 -12.30 0.92
C GLU A 6 17.60 -12.68 -0.45
N ALA A 7 16.89 -12.34 -1.53
CA ALA A 7 17.36 -12.52 -2.91
C ALA A 7 18.45 -11.51 -3.34
N GLY A 8 18.90 -10.62 -2.44
CA GLY A 8 19.99 -9.67 -2.70
C GLY A 8 19.55 -8.31 -3.24
N HIS A 9 18.24 -8.01 -3.30
CA HIS A 9 17.76 -6.68 -3.65
C HIS A 9 17.98 -5.72 -2.48
N LYS A 10 18.98 -4.84 -2.61
CA LYS A 10 19.44 -3.93 -1.54
C LYS A 10 18.37 -2.94 -1.07
N ASN A 11 17.48 -2.52 -1.97
CA ASN A 11 16.53 -1.45 -1.74
C ASN A 11 15.09 -1.98 -1.84
N ALA A 12 14.73 -2.90 -0.94
CA ALA A 12 13.39 -3.45 -0.84
C ALA A 12 12.62 -2.79 0.30
N TYR A 13 11.54 -2.09 -0.03
CA TYR A 13 10.72 -1.35 0.93
C TYR A 13 9.31 -1.92 1.00
N ASN A 14 8.67 -1.79 2.16
CA ASN A 14 7.24 -1.99 2.29
C ASN A 14 6.56 -0.62 2.16
N ILE A 15 5.51 -0.54 1.33
CA ILE A 15 4.66 0.64 1.28
C ILE A 15 3.71 0.56 2.48
N LEU A 16 3.89 1.47 3.42
CA LEU A 16 2.99 1.57 4.58
C LEU A 16 1.57 1.86 4.11
N GLU A 17 0.58 1.35 4.86
CA GLU A 17 -0.86 1.41 4.52
C GLU A 17 -1.27 0.69 3.23
N GLY A 18 -0.30 0.21 2.43
CA GLY A 18 -0.57 -0.49 1.19
C GLY A 18 -1.37 0.35 0.19
N PHE A 19 -2.25 -0.31 -0.56
CA PHE A 19 -3.00 0.34 -1.64
C PHE A 19 -4.25 1.08 -1.14
N GLU A 20 -5.04 0.45 -0.27
CA GLU A 20 -6.33 0.98 0.20
C GLU A 20 -6.34 1.41 1.68
N GLY A 21 -5.23 1.26 2.40
CA GLY A 21 -5.20 1.61 3.82
C GLY A 21 -6.08 0.70 4.68
N ASP A 22 -6.25 1.12 5.93
CA ASP A 22 -7.10 0.45 6.91
C ASP A 22 -8.59 0.67 6.64
N GLN A 23 -9.42 -0.13 7.31
CA GLN A 23 -10.87 0.02 7.26
C GLN A 23 -11.33 1.16 8.17
N ASP A 24 -12.32 1.93 7.71
CA ASP A 24 -13.05 2.87 8.55
C ASP A 24 -13.99 2.15 9.54
N ASP A 25 -14.64 2.92 10.42
CA ASP A 25 -15.60 2.40 11.41
C ASP A 25 -16.79 1.66 10.79
N GLN A 26 -17.01 1.80 9.47
CA GLN A 26 -18.04 1.10 8.71
C GLN A 26 -17.50 -0.10 7.92
N GLY A 27 -16.21 -0.43 8.07
CA GLY A 27 -15.56 -1.54 7.39
C GLY A 27 -15.11 -1.24 5.96
N HIS A 28 -15.15 0.00 5.49
CA HIS A 28 -14.73 0.38 4.14
C HIS A 28 -13.24 0.75 4.10
N ARG A 29 -12.51 0.26 3.09
CA ARG A 29 -11.13 0.69 2.79
C ARG A 29 -11.12 1.86 1.81
N GLY A 30 -9.96 2.49 1.66
CA GLY A 30 -9.69 3.59 0.73
C GLY A 30 -10.13 4.96 1.23
N ARG A 31 -10.45 5.09 2.52
CA ARG A 31 -10.98 6.31 3.15
C ARG A 31 -10.10 6.92 4.24
N LEU A 32 -9.23 6.11 4.85
CA LEU A 32 -8.37 6.55 5.96
C LEU A 32 -6.89 6.70 5.57
N GLY A 33 -6.44 5.96 4.55
CA GLY A 33 -5.03 5.94 4.17
C GLY A 33 -4.77 5.10 2.92
N GLY A 34 -3.50 4.89 2.60
CA GLY A 34 -3.04 4.11 1.46
C GLY A 34 -2.85 4.93 0.18
N TRP A 35 -2.26 4.27 -0.81
CA TRP A 35 -1.89 4.85 -2.10
C TRP A 35 -3.06 5.53 -2.82
N ARG A 36 -4.21 4.85 -2.87
CA ARG A 36 -5.42 5.36 -3.53
C ARG A 36 -5.96 6.61 -2.83
N PHE A 37 -6.03 6.58 -1.50
CA PHE A 37 -6.51 7.70 -0.69
C PHE A 37 -5.59 8.92 -0.83
N SER A 38 -4.28 8.70 -0.89
CA SER A 38 -3.26 9.74 -1.08
C SER A 38 -3.26 10.40 -2.46
N GLY A 39 -4.19 10.02 -3.36
CA GLY A 39 -4.31 10.61 -4.70
C GLY A 39 -3.15 10.29 -5.64
N LEU A 40 -2.33 9.28 -5.31
CA LEU A 40 -1.21 8.88 -6.14
C LEU A 40 -1.72 8.24 -7.44
N PRO A 41 -1.00 8.35 -8.57
CA PRO A 41 -1.46 7.81 -9.84
C PRO A 41 -1.75 6.30 -9.78
N TRP A 42 -2.92 5.91 -10.25
CA TRP A 42 -3.33 4.51 -10.43
C TRP A 42 -4.50 4.44 -11.44
N LYS A 43 -4.81 3.24 -11.94
CA LYS A 43 -5.92 3.00 -12.86
C LYS A 43 -6.57 1.64 -12.58
N GLN A 44 -7.89 1.57 -12.75
CA GLN A 44 -8.67 0.33 -12.85
C GLN A 44 -9.30 0.29 -14.25
N GLY A 45 -9.20 -0.84 -14.93
CA GLY A 45 -9.72 -1.03 -16.28
C GLY A 45 -9.59 -2.47 -16.74
#